data_AF-A0A8B3DTG0-F1
#
_entry.id   AF-A0A8B3DTG0-F1
#
_cell.length_a   1.000
_cell.length_b   1.000
_cell.length_c   1.000
_cell.angle_alpha   90.00
_cell.angle_beta   90.00
_cell.angle_gamma   90.00
#
_symmetry.space_group_name_H-M   'P 1'
#
loop_
_entity.id
_entity.type
_entity.pdbx_description
1 polymer ?
#
loop_
_entity_poly.entity_id
_entity_poly.type
_entity_poly.pdbx_seq_one_letter_code
_entity_poly.pdbx_strand_id
1 'polypeptide(L)'
;MTSASNENQYHPCFLIPCYNHGSTIAAVVESLSVFSLPVLVVDDGSNEETKRALDALANEEKITLIRLSENQGKGGAVMAGIKQALLQGFSHAIQIDADGQHDLEAVPTLLQASQANPNRLISGQPVYDESVPKSRLYGRYATHVWVWIETLSLSIKDSMCGFRAYPLTQTVDVLHKYDIGKRMDFDIEILVRMYWEGTDIDFVPTRVIYPEGGISHFDALWDNVKISWMHTRLFFGMLPRIPSLLARKHKRANESKQATSRDDHWSKRKEQGTVLGIKTLLAVYRVFGRKVFDLILKLVMRYYHLTGKSARQASEIYLDQLQQHAKQQNITLPQPLDSYQHLLSFGRTMLDKLAAWQGDFSVDNLTIHGQHHFEEMAEKQQGVVILGSHLGNIELCRALGRRHSHVKINALVFTEHAEQFNAVMKAVNPSSELNLIQVSSMGPDTAILLQQKIEQGEWVVIVGDRTSTSVESRVVWADFLGKPAPFPQGPFMLASVLKAPVYLLFGLRDDNAETPHFNVYFEHFSDQIVLPRKSRQEALDNVVQQYAQRLEHHTLQAPLQWYNFFNFWTLSNQQHDNEQ
;
A
#
# COMPACT_ATOMS: atom_id res chain seq x y z
N MET A 1 2.36 -56.34 7.88
CA MET A 1 2.34 -55.05 8.61
C MET A 1 3.77 -54.66 8.89
N THR A 2 4.35 -53.86 8.02
CA THR A 2 5.70 -53.30 8.15
C THR A 2 5.55 -51.78 8.09
N SER A 3 6.17 -51.14 9.06
CA SER A 3 6.00 -49.77 9.53
C SER A 3 6.20 -48.70 8.46
N ALA A 4 5.13 -48.00 8.11
CA ALA A 4 5.19 -46.68 7.51
C ALA A 4 4.91 -45.66 8.64
N SER A 5 5.97 -45.20 9.32
CA SER A 5 5.86 -44.20 10.38
C SER A 5 7.22 -43.54 10.65
N ASN A 6 7.55 -42.44 9.94
CA ASN A 6 8.25 -41.26 10.50
C ASN A 6 8.61 -40.11 9.52
N GLU A 7 7.97 -39.94 8.37
CA GLU A 7 8.46 -38.99 7.34
C GLU A 7 8.15 -37.49 7.54
N ASN A 8 7.92 -36.97 8.75
CA ASN A 8 7.73 -35.52 8.91
C ASN A 8 8.06 -34.92 10.28
N GLN A 9 9.06 -35.47 10.98
CA GLN A 9 9.48 -34.88 12.26
C GLN A 9 10.40 -33.68 12.01
N TYR A 10 10.01 -32.52 12.57
CA TYR A 10 10.84 -31.32 12.56
C TYR A 10 12.13 -31.58 13.36
N HIS A 11 13.27 -31.52 12.67
CA HIS A 11 14.60 -31.87 13.19
C HIS A 11 15.62 -30.86 12.62
N PRO A 12 15.71 -29.66 13.21
CA PRO A 12 16.58 -28.60 12.73
C PRO A 12 18.03 -28.75 13.23
N CYS A 13 18.97 -28.21 12.48
CA CYS A 13 20.36 -27.99 12.90
C CYS A 13 20.78 -26.54 12.64
N PHE A 14 21.81 -26.05 13.34
CA PHE A 14 22.49 -24.82 12.96
C PHE A 14 23.54 -25.13 11.89
N LEU A 15 23.69 -24.21 10.94
CA LEU A 15 24.70 -24.28 9.89
C LEU A 15 25.51 -22.97 9.87
N ILE A 16 26.81 -23.09 10.11
CA ILE A 16 27.73 -21.96 10.24
C ILE A 16 28.82 -22.06 9.17
N PRO A 17 28.73 -21.30 8.05
CA PRO A 17 29.85 -21.15 7.13
C PRO A 17 30.95 -20.28 7.77
N CYS A 18 32.18 -20.78 7.79
CA CYS A 18 33.32 -20.11 8.40
C CYS A 18 34.47 -19.98 7.39
N TYR A 19 34.90 -18.74 7.14
CA TYR A 19 36.14 -18.42 6.42
C TYR A 19 36.92 -17.38 7.19
N ASN A 20 38.06 -17.74 7.78
CA ASN A 20 38.94 -16.84 8.54
C ASN A 20 38.28 -16.09 9.72
N HIS A 21 37.24 -16.66 10.34
CA HIS A 21 36.55 -16.11 11.51
C HIS A 21 36.90 -16.86 12.81
N GLY A 22 38.15 -17.31 12.94
CA GLY A 22 38.62 -18.10 14.09
C GLY A 22 38.46 -17.41 15.44
N SER A 23 38.53 -16.08 15.49
CA SER A 23 38.38 -15.30 16.72
C SER A 23 36.93 -15.17 17.22
N THR A 24 35.93 -15.33 16.33
CA THR A 24 34.51 -15.12 16.66
C THR A 24 33.72 -16.44 16.74
N ILE A 25 34.14 -17.47 16.02
CA ILE A 25 33.38 -18.72 15.88
C ILE A 25 33.07 -19.40 17.22
N ALA A 26 34.01 -19.40 18.18
CA ALA A 26 33.80 -20.02 19.48
C ALA A 26 32.67 -19.34 20.26
N ALA A 27 32.65 -18.00 20.29
CA ALA A 27 31.58 -17.24 20.94
C ALA A 27 30.22 -17.44 20.25
N VAL A 28 30.20 -17.53 18.92
CA VAL A 28 28.97 -17.83 18.16
C VAL A 28 28.44 -19.22 18.54
N VAL A 29 29.30 -20.24 18.57
CA VAL A 29 28.85 -21.60 18.92
C VAL A 29 28.41 -21.67 20.39
N GLU A 30 29.15 -21.08 21.32
CA GLU A 30 28.80 -21.02 22.74
C GLU A 30 27.41 -20.37 22.94
N SER A 31 27.13 -19.27 22.24
CA SER A 31 25.84 -18.58 22.31
C SER A 31 24.66 -19.41 21.80
N LEU A 32 24.90 -20.40 20.93
CA LEU A 32 23.87 -21.31 20.40
C LEU A 32 23.63 -22.54 21.30
N SER A 33 24.51 -22.80 22.28
CA SER A 33 24.42 -23.97 23.16
C SER A 33 23.09 -24.03 23.94
N VAL A 34 22.50 -22.87 24.25
CA VAL A 34 21.22 -22.74 24.96
C VAL A 34 20.05 -23.41 24.23
N PHE A 35 20.12 -23.51 22.90
CA PHE A 35 19.08 -24.14 22.08
C PHE A 35 19.19 -25.66 22.02
N SER A 36 20.32 -26.22 22.47
CA SER A 36 20.57 -27.67 22.50
C SER A 36 20.45 -28.41 21.16
N LEU A 37 20.55 -27.70 20.03
CA LEU A 37 20.50 -28.26 18.67
C LEU A 37 21.89 -28.65 18.15
N PRO A 38 22.00 -29.61 17.23
CA PRO A 38 23.26 -29.90 16.53
C PRO A 38 23.76 -28.70 15.71
N VAL A 39 25.07 -28.52 15.67
CA VAL A 39 25.74 -27.43 14.96
C VAL A 39 26.67 -28.00 13.90
N LEU A 40 26.43 -27.65 12.64
CA LEU A 40 27.32 -27.97 11.53
C LEU A 40 28.15 -26.73 11.20
N VAL A 41 29.46 -26.83 11.38
CA VAL A 41 30.39 -25.77 11.00
C VAL A 41 31.09 -26.17 9.71
N VAL A 42 31.08 -25.30 8.70
CA VAL A 42 31.74 -25.54 7.41
C VAL A 42 32.96 -24.64 7.30
N ASP A 43 34.15 -25.21 7.39
CA ASP A 43 35.42 -24.53 7.10
C ASP A 43 35.59 -24.40 5.57
N ASP A 44 35.49 -23.17 5.06
CA ASP A 44 35.64 -22.83 3.64
C ASP A 44 37.11 -22.59 3.25
N GLY A 45 38.00 -23.49 3.66
CA GLY A 45 39.44 -23.40 3.38
C GLY A 45 40.14 -22.25 4.12
N SER A 46 39.88 -22.10 5.42
CA SER A 46 40.45 -21.02 6.25
C SER A 46 41.97 -21.17 6.49
N ASN A 47 42.58 -20.14 7.08
CA ASN A 47 43.96 -20.14 7.53
C ASN A 47 44.20 -21.10 8.72
N GLU A 48 45.48 -21.38 9.02
CA GLU A 48 45.86 -22.32 10.10
C GLU A 48 45.40 -21.88 11.50
N GLU A 49 45.31 -20.58 11.76
CA GLU A 49 44.79 -20.05 13.02
C GLU A 49 43.32 -20.42 13.22
N THR A 50 42.49 -20.20 12.20
CA THR A 50 41.07 -20.54 12.23
C THR A 50 40.87 -22.05 12.28
N LYS A 51 41.67 -22.84 11.55
CA LYS A 51 41.61 -24.30 11.64
C LYS A 51 41.83 -24.83 13.06
N ARG A 52 42.82 -24.28 13.79
CA ARG A 52 43.05 -24.66 15.20
C ARG A 52 41.85 -24.31 16.10
N ALA A 53 41.24 -23.16 15.89
CA ALA A 53 40.03 -22.77 16.63
C ALA A 53 38.86 -23.73 16.33
N LEU A 54 38.69 -24.12 15.07
CA LEU A 54 37.66 -25.09 14.65
C LEU A 54 37.94 -26.51 15.18
N ASP A 55 39.20 -26.93 15.23
CA ASP A 55 39.61 -28.22 15.80
C ASP A 55 39.31 -28.31 17.30
N ALA A 56 39.43 -27.20 18.02
CA ALA A 56 39.04 -27.15 19.43
C ALA A 56 37.54 -27.40 19.60
N LEU A 57 36.71 -26.77 18.77
CA LEU A 57 35.25 -26.91 18.78
C LEU A 57 34.78 -28.31 18.33
N ALA A 58 35.49 -28.95 17.42
CA ALA A 58 35.11 -30.28 16.91
C ALA A 58 35.10 -31.39 17.98
N ASN A 59 35.65 -31.15 19.18
CA ASN A 59 35.64 -32.10 20.28
C ASN A 59 34.32 -32.11 21.07
N GLU A 60 33.41 -31.17 20.82
CA GLU A 60 32.10 -31.11 21.48
C GLU A 60 31.09 -32.07 20.82
N GLU A 61 30.32 -32.82 21.61
CA GLU A 61 29.43 -33.89 21.13
C GLU A 61 28.38 -33.45 20.09
N LYS A 62 28.00 -32.16 20.08
CA LYS A 62 26.95 -31.62 19.19
C LYS A 62 27.49 -30.88 17.97
N ILE A 63 28.81 -30.81 17.81
CA ILE A 63 29.45 -30.05 16.73
C ILE A 63 29.96 -31.01 15.66
N THR A 64 29.56 -30.77 14.41
CA THR A 64 30.10 -31.46 13.25
C THR A 64 30.88 -30.49 12.39
N LEU A 65 32.18 -30.74 12.23
CA LEU A 65 33.06 -29.93 11.40
C LEU A 65 33.18 -30.53 9.99
N ILE A 66 32.80 -29.74 8.97
CA ILE A 66 32.92 -30.07 7.55
C ILE A 66 34.05 -29.21 6.97
N ARG A 67 35.03 -29.81 6.29
CA ARG A 67 36.17 -29.09 5.72
C ARG A 67 36.15 -29.11 4.20
N LEU A 68 36.21 -27.92 3.60
CA LEU A 68 36.44 -27.74 2.18
C LEU A 68 37.93 -27.56 1.90
N SER A 69 38.41 -28.14 0.80
CA SER A 69 39.84 -28.11 0.43
C SER A 69 40.35 -26.73 0.05
N GLU A 70 39.46 -25.88 -0.48
CA GLU A 70 39.74 -24.52 -0.94
C GLU A 70 38.54 -23.61 -0.68
N ASN A 71 38.77 -22.30 -0.64
CA ASN A 71 37.73 -21.29 -0.47
C ASN A 71 36.84 -21.20 -1.71
N GLN A 72 35.58 -21.62 -1.55
CA GLN A 72 34.55 -21.54 -2.57
C GLN A 72 33.67 -20.29 -2.44
N GLY A 73 33.71 -19.62 -1.30
CA GLY A 73 32.88 -18.50 -0.91
C GLY A 73 31.71 -18.93 -0.02
N LYS A 74 31.11 -17.94 0.66
CA LYS A 74 29.98 -18.14 1.61
C LYS A 74 28.91 -19.09 1.06
N GLY A 75 28.42 -18.86 -0.16
CA GLY A 75 27.43 -19.71 -0.80
C GLY A 75 27.91 -21.14 -1.04
N GLY A 76 29.17 -21.33 -1.44
CA GLY A 76 29.80 -22.65 -1.56
C GLY A 76 29.79 -23.42 -0.24
N ALA A 77 30.20 -22.76 0.84
CA ALA A 77 30.18 -23.32 2.19
C ALA A 77 28.76 -23.67 2.66
N VAL A 78 27.80 -22.77 2.48
CA VAL A 78 26.38 -23.00 2.84
C VAL A 78 25.79 -24.16 2.03
N MET A 79 26.04 -24.23 0.72
CA MET A 79 25.57 -25.33 -0.12
C MET A 79 26.16 -26.69 0.30
N ALA A 80 27.44 -26.73 0.65
CA ALA A 80 28.06 -27.95 1.17
C ALA A 80 27.43 -28.39 2.50
N GLY A 81 27.21 -27.43 3.41
CA GLY A 81 26.55 -27.65 4.68
C GLY A 81 25.11 -28.13 4.57
N ILE A 82 24.30 -27.52 3.69
CA ILE A 82 22.92 -27.93 3.41
C ILE A 82 22.86 -29.39 2.92
N LYS A 83 23.75 -29.77 1.99
CA LYS A 83 23.82 -31.14 1.49
C LYS A 83 24.19 -32.13 2.59
N GLN A 84 25.17 -31.80 3.42
CA GLN A 84 25.58 -32.64 4.54
C GLN A 84 24.48 -32.75 5.60
N ALA A 85 23.78 -31.65 5.90
CA ALA A 85 22.68 -31.66 6.85
C ALA A 85 21.56 -32.61 6.39
N LEU A 86 21.20 -32.58 5.11
CA LEU A 86 20.20 -33.51 4.57
C LEU A 86 20.66 -34.97 4.65
N LEU A 87 21.93 -35.25 4.35
CA LEU A 87 22.51 -36.60 4.46
C LEU A 87 22.52 -37.13 5.90
N GLN A 88 22.64 -36.23 6.89
CA GLN A 88 22.58 -36.58 8.32
C GLN A 88 21.14 -36.69 8.86
N GLY A 89 20.12 -36.54 8.00
CA GLY A 89 18.72 -36.70 8.38
C GLY A 89 18.10 -35.50 9.09
N PHE A 90 18.69 -34.31 8.95
CA PHE A 90 18.03 -33.07 9.37
C PHE A 90 16.93 -32.71 8.37
N SER A 91 15.86 -32.07 8.85
CA SER A 91 14.81 -31.52 7.98
C SER A 91 15.02 -30.04 7.66
N HIS A 92 15.69 -29.31 8.56
CA HIS A 92 15.95 -27.88 8.39
C HIS A 92 17.39 -27.51 8.74
N ALA A 93 17.95 -26.54 8.03
CA ALA A 93 19.22 -25.90 8.40
C ALA A 93 18.99 -24.42 8.69
N ILE A 94 19.41 -24.00 9.88
CA ILE A 94 19.36 -22.62 10.35
C ILE A 94 20.72 -21.99 10.10
N GLN A 95 20.82 -21.18 9.05
CA GLN A 95 22.07 -20.50 8.69
C GLN A 95 22.35 -19.36 9.69
N ILE A 96 23.53 -19.42 10.30
CA ILE A 96 24.08 -18.39 11.19
C ILE A 96 25.47 -18.00 10.65
N ASP A 97 25.75 -16.70 10.48
CA ASP A 97 27.05 -16.24 9.98
C ASP A 97 28.10 -16.29 11.12
N ALA A 98 29.34 -16.65 10.80
CA ALA A 98 30.42 -16.86 11.78
C ALA A 98 30.98 -15.56 12.40
N ASP A 99 30.55 -14.39 11.91
CA ASP A 99 31.03 -13.07 12.34
C ASP A 99 30.31 -12.51 13.57
N GLY A 100 29.26 -13.18 14.04
CA GLY A 100 28.47 -12.77 15.21
C GLY A 100 27.53 -11.59 14.96
N GLN A 101 27.24 -11.23 13.71
CA GLN A 101 26.37 -10.08 13.38
C GLN A 101 24.86 -10.36 13.53
N HIS A 102 24.47 -11.62 13.70
CA HIS A 102 23.06 -12.00 13.82
C HIS A 102 22.51 -11.78 15.23
N ASP A 103 21.32 -11.19 15.30
CA ASP A 103 20.54 -11.08 16.52
C ASP A 103 19.98 -12.46 16.93
N LEU A 104 20.67 -13.08 17.88
CA LEU A 104 20.31 -14.41 18.38
C LEU A 104 18.99 -14.42 19.17
N GLU A 105 18.49 -13.26 19.60
CA GLU A 105 17.15 -13.15 20.21
C GLU A 105 16.05 -13.53 19.20
N ALA A 106 16.33 -13.44 17.90
CA ALA A 106 15.39 -13.83 16.85
C ALA A 106 15.39 -15.35 16.53
N VAL A 107 16.36 -16.13 17.03
CA VAL A 107 16.47 -17.58 16.78
C VAL A 107 15.23 -18.36 17.23
N PRO A 108 14.67 -18.17 18.44
CA PRO A 108 13.42 -18.81 18.84
C PRO A 108 12.27 -18.57 17.85
N THR A 109 12.11 -17.33 17.39
CA THR A 109 11.05 -16.95 16.45
C THR A 109 11.26 -17.61 15.09
N LEU A 110 12.50 -17.65 14.61
CA LEU A 110 12.85 -18.31 13.36
C LEU A 110 12.55 -19.81 13.43
N LEU A 111 12.98 -20.49 14.50
CA LEU A 111 12.73 -21.92 14.74
C LEU A 111 11.23 -22.23 14.85
N GLN A 112 10.48 -21.41 15.58
CA GLN A 112 9.04 -21.58 15.73
C GLN A 112 8.33 -21.41 14.37
N ALA A 113 8.71 -20.41 13.58
CA ALA A 113 8.13 -20.15 12.28
C ALA A 113 8.42 -21.27 11.27
N SER A 114 9.64 -21.82 11.25
CA SER A 114 9.99 -22.95 10.39
C SER A 114 9.33 -24.25 10.83
N GLN A 115 9.17 -24.46 12.14
CA GLN A 115 8.42 -25.60 12.65
C GLN A 115 6.93 -25.53 12.26
N ALA A 116 6.32 -24.34 12.37
CA ALA A 116 4.93 -24.12 11.99
C ALA A 116 4.69 -24.23 10.47
N ASN A 117 5.72 -23.94 9.67
CA ASN A 117 5.65 -23.92 8.20
C ASN A 117 6.81 -24.71 7.57
N PRO A 118 6.85 -26.04 7.72
CA PRO A 118 8.02 -26.87 7.36
C PRO A 118 8.35 -26.92 5.86
N ASN A 119 7.45 -26.43 5.01
CA ASN A 119 7.63 -26.37 3.56
C ASN A 119 8.01 -24.96 3.05
N ARG A 120 8.23 -24.01 3.96
CA ARG A 120 8.56 -22.61 3.63
C ARG A 120 9.97 -22.29 4.05
N LEU A 121 10.62 -21.41 3.27
CA LEU A 121 11.86 -20.78 3.72
C LEU A 121 11.49 -19.62 4.63
N ILE A 122 12.06 -19.58 5.83
CA ILE A 122 11.89 -18.44 6.74
C ILE A 122 13.18 -17.64 6.75
N SER A 123 13.09 -16.34 6.45
CA SER A 123 14.25 -15.43 6.42
C SER A 123 14.12 -14.33 7.46
N GLY A 124 15.25 -13.89 8.00
CA GLY A 124 15.33 -12.63 8.73
C GLY A 124 14.98 -11.45 7.83
N GLN A 125 14.21 -10.52 8.36
CA GLN A 125 13.98 -9.21 7.79
C GLN A 125 14.68 -8.17 8.68
N PRO A 126 15.82 -7.64 8.22
CA PRO A 126 16.53 -6.57 8.91
C PRO A 126 15.65 -5.39 9.27
N VAL A 127 15.61 -5.10 10.58
CA VAL A 127 15.08 -3.86 11.14
C VAL A 127 16.28 -2.95 11.41
N TYR A 128 16.35 -1.85 10.68
CA TYR A 128 17.46 -0.90 10.74
C TYR A 128 17.20 0.21 11.76
N ASP A 129 18.26 0.61 12.45
CA ASP A 129 18.31 1.85 13.23
C ASP A 129 19.01 2.98 12.43
N GLU A 130 19.23 4.12 13.06
CA GLU A 130 19.85 5.30 12.42
C GLU A 130 21.34 5.13 12.10
N SER A 131 21.99 4.04 12.55
CA SER A 131 23.43 3.83 12.40
C SER A 131 23.87 3.32 11.01
N VAL A 132 22.91 2.94 10.15
CA VAL A 132 23.21 2.24 8.90
C VAL A 132 23.72 3.18 7.80
N PRO A 133 24.86 2.86 7.15
CA PRO A 133 25.34 3.63 6.00
C PRO A 133 24.32 3.67 4.86
N LYS A 134 23.92 4.87 4.43
CA LYS A 134 22.89 5.08 3.38
C LYS A 134 23.21 4.36 2.06
N SER A 135 24.49 4.23 1.70
CA SER A 135 24.92 3.50 0.49
C SER A 135 24.53 2.01 0.52
N ARG A 136 24.60 1.36 1.68
CA ARG A 136 24.18 -0.04 1.87
C ARG A 136 22.66 -0.20 1.78
N LEU A 137 21.90 0.78 2.27
CA LEU A 137 20.44 0.82 2.14
C LEU A 137 20.01 0.92 0.68
N TYR A 138 20.63 1.82 -0.10
CA TYR A 138 20.29 1.98 -1.53
C TYR A 138 20.68 0.78 -2.38
N GLY A 139 21.88 0.20 -2.16
CA GLY A 139 22.30 -1.02 -2.86
C GLY A 139 21.35 -2.19 -2.61
N ARG A 140 20.98 -2.40 -1.34
CA ARG A 140 19.99 -3.41 -0.94
C ARG A 140 18.62 -3.19 -1.59
N TYR A 141 18.13 -1.94 -1.60
CA TYR A 141 16.85 -1.61 -2.21
C TYR A 141 16.84 -1.88 -3.72
N ALA A 142 17.95 -1.57 -4.42
CA ALA A 142 18.09 -1.90 -5.84
C ALA A 142 17.97 -3.40 -6.09
N THR A 143 18.62 -4.23 -5.26
CA THR A 143 18.48 -5.69 -5.30
C THR A 143 17.03 -6.13 -5.06
N HIS A 144 16.30 -5.53 -4.12
CA HIS A 144 14.90 -5.86 -3.87
C HIS A 144 14.02 -5.63 -5.10
N VAL A 145 14.22 -4.49 -5.80
CA VAL A 145 13.49 -4.18 -7.03
C VAL A 145 13.72 -5.24 -8.09
N TRP A 146 14.97 -5.65 -8.31
CA TRP A 146 15.28 -6.71 -9.27
C TRP A 146 14.66 -8.05 -8.89
N VAL A 147 14.73 -8.45 -7.62
CA VAL A 147 14.07 -9.67 -7.14
C VAL A 147 12.56 -9.64 -7.35
N TRP A 148 11.90 -8.49 -7.15
CA TRP A 148 10.47 -8.35 -7.41
C TRP A 148 10.13 -8.48 -8.90
N ILE A 149 10.99 -7.97 -9.78
CA ILE A 149 10.86 -8.17 -11.22
C ILE A 149 11.00 -9.66 -11.55
N GLU A 150 12.09 -10.28 -11.09
CA GLU A 150 12.44 -11.69 -11.35
C GLU A 150 11.41 -12.69 -10.84
N THR A 151 10.67 -12.34 -9.79
CA THR A 151 9.62 -13.18 -9.21
C THR A 151 8.21 -12.74 -9.54
N LEU A 152 8.04 -11.58 -10.19
CA LEU A 152 6.76 -10.89 -10.38
C LEU A 152 5.95 -10.76 -9.08
N SER A 153 6.63 -10.64 -7.94
CA SER A 153 6.04 -10.69 -6.60
C SER A 153 6.71 -9.73 -5.64
N LEU A 154 5.90 -9.11 -4.77
CA LEU A 154 6.37 -8.26 -3.66
C LEU A 154 6.47 -9.04 -2.34
N SER A 155 6.37 -10.37 -2.37
CA SER A 155 6.39 -11.20 -1.17
C SER A 155 7.77 -11.28 -0.53
N ILE A 156 8.82 -11.24 -1.34
CA ILE A 156 10.20 -11.25 -0.87
C ILE A 156 10.53 -9.86 -0.34
N LYS A 157 10.65 -9.75 0.99
CA LYS A 157 10.94 -8.47 1.69
C LYS A 157 12.42 -8.17 1.73
N ASP A 158 13.22 -9.21 1.83
CA ASP A 158 14.66 -9.12 1.75
C ASP A 158 15.27 -10.39 1.16
N SER A 159 16.30 -10.22 0.34
CA SER A 159 16.99 -11.33 -0.33
C SER A 159 18.47 -11.44 0.05
N MET A 160 18.97 -10.56 0.92
CA MET A 160 20.41 -10.51 1.23
C MET A 160 20.75 -10.90 2.68
N CYS A 161 19.77 -11.00 3.57
CA CYS A 161 20.00 -11.48 4.94
C CYS A 161 20.29 -12.98 4.92
N GLY A 162 21.42 -13.38 5.49
CA GLY A 162 21.84 -14.78 5.60
C GLY A 162 21.21 -15.52 6.80
N PHE A 163 20.50 -14.83 7.68
CA PHE A 163 19.78 -15.44 8.81
C PHE A 163 18.53 -16.14 8.32
N ARG A 164 18.59 -17.46 8.07
CA ARG A 164 17.53 -18.20 7.36
C ARG A 164 17.35 -19.61 7.88
N ALA A 165 16.10 -20.07 7.90
CA ALA A 165 15.74 -21.46 8.05
C ALA A 165 15.40 -22.06 6.68
N TYR A 166 16.26 -22.95 6.19
CA TYR A 166 16.08 -23.66 4.92
C TYR A 166 15.38 -25.00 5.15
N PRO A 167 14.24 -25.27 4.47
CA PRO A 167 13.71 -26.61 4.39
C PRO A 167 14.60 -27.43 3.45
N LEU A 168 15.29 -28.44 4.00
CA LEU A 168 16.48 -29.03 3.36
C LEU A 168 16.16 -29.74 2.05
N THR A 169 15.08 -30.52 2.00
CA THR A 169 14.66 -31.27 0.80
C THR A 169 14.43 -30.34 -0.40
N GLN A 170 13.58 -29.33 -0.23
CA GLN A 170 13.24 -28.35 -1.27
C GLN A 170 14.48 -27.53 -1.68
N THR A 171 15.36 -27.25 -0.72
CA THR A 171 16.58 -26.50 -1.00
C THR A 171 17.55 -27.32 -1.85
N VAL A 172 17.77 -28.59 -1.50
CA VAL A 172 18.64 -29.49 -2.28
C VAL A 172 18.10 -29.74 -3.69
N ASP A 173 16.78 -29.89 -3.86
CA ASP A 173 16.16 -30.01 -5.19
C ASP A 173 16.49 -28.81 -6.09
N VAL A 174 16.44 -27.60 -5.52
CA VAL A 174 16.82 -26.36 -6.20
C VAL A 174 18.31 -26.33 -6.53
N LEU A 175 19.16 -26.75 -5.60
CA LEU A 175 20.62 -26.84 -5.80
C LEU A 175 21.02 -27.88 -6.85
N HIS A 176 20.20 -28.91 -7.09
CA HIS A 176 20.42 -29.88 -8.17
C HIS A 176 19.95 -29.36 -9.54
N LYS A 177 18.90 -28.53 -9.54
CA LYS A 177 18.30 -27.99 -10.77
C LYS A 177 19.04 -26.79 -11.35
N TYR A 178 19.70 -26.00 -10.50
CA TYR A 178 20.32 -24.74 -10.88
C TYR A 178 21.78 -24.67 -10.47
N ASP A 179 22.61 -24.14 -11.36
CA ASP A 179 23.97 -23.71 -11.02
C ASP A 179 23.88 -22.32 -10.34
N ILE A 180 23.93 -22.32 -9.02
CA ILE A 180 23.75 -21.12 -8.18
C ILE A 180 25.10 -20.53 -7.82
N GLY A 181 25.18 -19.19 -7.81
CA GLY A 181 26.37 -18.46 -7.39
C GLY A 181 26.90 -18.93 -6.03
N LYS A 182 28.23 -19.01 -5.89
CA LYS A 182 28.89 -19.53 -4.68
C LYS A 182 29.32 -18.43 -3.69
N ARG A 183 29.14 -17.15 -4.01
CA ARG A 183 29.63 -16.02 -3.18
C ARG A 183 28.47 -15.23 -2.61
N MET A 184 28.57 -13.90 -2.59
CA MET A 184 27.55 -13.01 -2.03
C MET A 184 26.26 -12.96 -2.86
N ASP A 185 26.34 -13.37 -4.12
CA ASP A 185 25.21 -13.57 -5.02
C ASP A 185 24.34 -14.78 -4.63
N PHE A 186 24.89 -15.74 -3.87
CA PHE A 186 24.16 -16.92 -3.39
C PHE A 186 22.87 -16.57 -2.66
N ASP A 187 22.95 -15.70 -1.65
CA ASP A 187 21.82 -15.38 -0.75
C ASP A 187 20.62 -14.85 -1.56
N ILE A 188 20.88 -14.08 -2.63
CA ILE A 188 19.84 -13.53 -3.49
C ILE A 188 19.31 -14.63 -4.43
N GLU A 189 20.21 -15.32 -5.13
CA GLU A 189 19.81 -16.28 -6.16
C GLU A 189 19.03 -17.47 -5.58
N ILE A 190 19.49 -18.08 -4.49
CA ILE A 190 18.82 -19.25 -3.92
C ILE A 190 17.35 -18.94 -3.61
N LEU A 191 17.08 -17.75 -3.10
CA LEU A 191 15.77 -17.32 -2.68
C LEU A 191 14.85 -17.09 -3.91
N VAL A 192 15.36 -16.51 -4.99
CA VAL A 192 14.62 -16.40 -6.26
C VAL A 192 14.33 -17.77 -6.87
N ARG A 193 15.32 -18.68 -6.89
CA ARG A 193 15.16 -20.02 -7.46
C ARG A 193 14.19 -20.88 -6.67
N MET A 194 14.26 -20.85 -5.34
CA MET A 194 13.29 -21.51 -4.47
C MET A 194 11.87 -20.98 -4.70
N TYR A 195 11.72 -19.66 -4.86
CA TYR A 195 10.44 -19.06 -5.23
C TYR A 195 9.94 -19.53 -6.60
N TRP A 196 10.82 -19.71 -7.59
CA TRP A 196 10.42 -20.25 -8.89
C TRP A 196 9.97 -21.71 -8.81
N GLU A 197 10.50 -22.50 -7.88
CA GLU A 197 10.20 -23.93 -7.70
C GLU A 197 9.03 -24.25 -6.78
N GLY A 198 8.28 -23.26 -6.31
CA GLY A 198 7.10 -23.54 -5.48
C GLY A 198 7.28 -23.21 -4.00
N THR A 199 8.50 -22.97 -3.51
CA THR A 199 8.72 -22.67 -2.09
C THR A 199 8.29 -21.25 -1.75
N ASP A 200 7.37 -21.14 -0.80
CA ASP A 200 6.98 -19.86 -0.23
C ASP A 200 8.03 -19.37 0.76
N ILE A 201 8.17 -18.04 0.83
CA ILE A 201 9.17 -17.37 1.67
C ILE A 201 8.45 -16.42 2.60
N ASP A 202 8.68 -16.61 3.90
CA ASP A 202 8.16 -15.78 4.97
C ASP A 202 9.30 -15.13 5.75
N PHE A 203 8.96 -14.08 6.52
CA PHE A 203 9.94 -13.22 7.16
C PHE A 203 9.69 -13.07 8.65
N VAL A 204 10.78 -13.10 9.43
CA VAL A 204 10.78 -12.75 10.85
C VAL A 204 11.58 -11.46 11.04
N PRO A 205 11.08 -10.45 11.80
CA PRO A 205 11.87 -9.26 12.10
C PRO A 205 13.15 -9.64 12.85
N THR A 206 14.29 -9.10 12.44
CA THR A 206 15.60 -9.38 13.05
C THR A 206 16.39 -8.08 13.12
N ARG A 207 16.98 -7.76 14.29
CA ARG A 207 17.86 -6.59 14.41
C ARG A 207 19.19 -6.89 13.73
N VAL A 208 19.81 -5.87 13.12
CA VAL A 208 21.15 -6.01 12.56
C VAL A 208 22.13 -5.32 13.49
N ILE A 209 23.09 -6.08 13.99
CA ILE A 209 24.16 -5.57 14.85
C ILE A 209 25.40 -5.40 13.99
N TYR A 210 25.91 -4.17 13.85
CA TYR A 210 27.17 -3.91 13.17
C TYR A 210 28.28 -3.70 14.22
N PRO A 211 29.11 -4.72 14.51
CA PRO A 211 30.19 -4.56 15.48
C PRO A 211 31.27 -3.61 14.94
N GLU A 212 31.80 -2.76 15.82
CA GLU A 212 32.97 -1.92 15.50
C GLU A 212 34.17 -2.81 15.18
N GLY A 213 34.68 -2.74 13.94
CA GLY A 213 35.80 -3.56 13.47
C GLY A 213 35.43 -4.85 12.74
N GLY A 214 34.16 -5.08 12.41
CA GLY A 214 33.72 -6.23 11.63
C GLY A 214 34.45 -6.36 10.27
N ILE A 215 35.09 -7.51 10.02
CA ILE A 215 35.78 -7.80 8.77
C ILE A 215 34.73 -8.16 7.71
N SER A 216 34.52 -7.28 6.73
CA SER A 216 33.69 -7.59 5.57
C SER A 216 34.57 -8.10 4.44
N HIS A 217 34.37 -9.35 4.01
CA HIS A 217 35.03 -9.92 2.83
C HIS A 217 34.38 -9.49 1.50
N PHE A 218 33.63 -8.39 1.47
CA PHE A 218 32.95 -7.89 0.28
C PHE A 218 33.92 -7.12 -0.63
N ASP A 219 34.14 -7.63 -1.85
CA ASP A 219 34.89 -6.95 -2.89
C ASP A 219 33.94 -6.03 -3.66
N ALA A 220 34.03 -4.73 -3.38
CA ALA A 220 33.10 -3.73 -3.90
C ALA A 220 33.00 -3.69 -5.44
N LEU A 221 34.01 -4.12 -6.19
CA LEU A 221 33.95 -4.12 -7.64
C LEU A 221 33.46 -5.47 -8.17
N TRP A 222 34.14 -6.55 -7.79
CA TRP A 222 33.86 -7.87 -8.36
C TRP A 222 32.55 -8.49 -7.86
N ASP A 223 32.15 -8.23 -6.61
CA ASP A 223 30.87 -8.73 -6.11
C ASP A 223 29.69 -7.99 -6.75
N ASN A 224 29.82 -6.68 -7.03
CA ASN A 224 28.80 -5.95 -7.78
C ASN A 224 28.65 -6.44 -9.22
N VAL A 225 29.76 -6.81 -9.89
CA VAL A 225 29.71 -7.44 -11.22
C VAL A 225 29.00 -8.80 -11.16
N LYS A 226 29.30 -9.63 -10.17
CA LYS A 226 28.66 -10.94 -9.99
C LYS A 226 27.17 -10.81 -9.71
N ILE A 227 26.77 -9.91 -8.80
CA ILE A 227 25.36 -9.62 -8.50
C ILE A 227 24.64 -9.12 -9.76
N SER A 228 25.26 -8.22 -10.53
CA SER A 228 24.67 -7.71 -11.78
C SER A 228 24.50 -8.80 -12.83
N TRP A 229 25.49 -9.68 -12.99
CA TRP A 229 25.43 -10.83 -13.89
C TRP A 229 24.38 -11.86 -13.45
N MET A 230 24.29 -12.13 -12.15
CA MET A 230 23.27 -12.98 -11.55
C MET A 230 21.88 -12.44 -11.85
N HIS A 231 21.59 -11.16 -11.59
CA HIS A 231 20.30 -10.54 -11.92
C HIS A 231 20.00 -10.59 -13.42
N THR A 232 21.00 -10.39 -14.27
CA THR A 232 20.84 -10.55 -15.72
C THR A 232 20.38 -11.97 -16.07
N ARG A 233 21.02 -12.99 -15.51
CA ARG A 233 20.64 -14.39 -15.73
C ARG A 233 19.25 -14.72 -15.15
N LEU A 234 18.91 -14.18 -14.00
CA LEU A 234 17.58 -14.34 -13.40
C LEU A 234 16.50 -13.65 -14.23
N PHE A 235 16.75 -12.45 -14.74
CA PHE A 235 15.83 -11.72 -15.61
C PHE A 235 15.53 -12.49 -16.91
N PHE A 236 16.55 -13.01 -17.60
CA PHE A 236 16.28 -13.82 -18.80
C PHE A 236 15.69 -15.19 -18.43
N GLY A 237 16.05 -15.74 -17.28
CA GLY A 237 15.50 -16.99 -16.75
C GLY A 237 14.03 -16.93 -16.34
N MET A 238 13.52 -15.75 -15.94
CA MET A 238 12.10 -15.57 -15.59
C MET A 238 11.19 -15.53 -16.82
N LEU A 239 11.67 -15.12 -17.99
CA LEU A 239 10.83 -14.94 -19.19
C LEU A 239 10.01 -16.19 -19.56
N PRO A 240 10.59 -17.40 -19.67
CA PRO A 240 9.80 -18.61 -19.92
C PRO A 240 8.90 -19.02 -18.73
N ARG A 241 9.14 -18.46 -17.54
CA ARG A 241 8.38 -18.74 -16.30
C ARG A 241 7.28 -17.73 -16.03
N ILE A 242 7.13 -16.67 -16.84
CA ILE A 242 6.09 -15.65 -16.65
C ILE A 242 4.70 -16.27 -16.46
N PRO A 243 4.24 -17.27 -17.25
CA PRO A 243 2.92 -17.86 -17.05
C PRO A 243 2.75 -18.51 -15.67
N SER A 244 3.74 -19.26 -15.19
CA SER A 244 3.67 -19.92 -13.87
C SER A 244 3.78 -18.92 -12.72
N LEU A 245 4.63 -17.90 -12.86
CA LEU A 245 4.77 -16.82 -11.87
C LEU A 245 3.47 -15.99 -11.76
N LEU A 246 2.82 -15.69 -12.89
CA LEU A 246 1.52 -15.02 -12.90
C LEU A 246 0.42 -15.90 -12.30
N ALA A 247 0.38 -17.19 -12.64
CA ALA A 247 -0.58 -18.12 -12.03
C ALA A 247 -0.41 -18.20 -10.51
N ARG A 248 0.84 -18.24 -10.03
CA ARG A 248 1.16 -18.20 -8.60
C ARG A 248 0.70 -16.91 -7.93
N LYS A 249 0.93 -15.76 -8.57
CA LYS A 249 0.46 -14.45 -8.07
C LYS A 249 -1.06 -14.41 -7.92
N HIS A 250 -1.80 -14.97 -8.89
CA HIS A 250 -3.26 -15.06 -8.81
C HIS A 250 -3.73 -16.03 -7.73
N LYS A 251 -3.08 -17.19 -7.59
CA LYS A 251 -3.38 -18.17 -6.54
C LYS A 251 -3.20 -17.56 -5.14
N ARG A 252 -2.07 -16.89 -4.89
CA ARG A 252 -1.81 -16.16 -3.64
C ARG A 252 -2.78 -15.01 -3.42
N ALA A 253 -3.17 -14.28 -4.47
CA ALA A 253 -4.18 -13.22 -4.37
C ALA A 253 -5.57 -13.79 -4.00
N ASN A 254 -5.89 -15.02 -4.42
CA ASN A 254 -7.13 -15.69 -4.04
C ASN A 254 -7.06 -16.31 -2.64
N GLU A 255 -5.94 -16.92 -2.25
CA GLU A 255 -5.71 -17.44 -0.89
C GLU A 255 -5.69 -16.32 0.15
N SER A 256 -5.05 -15.18 -0.16
CA SER A 256 -5.14 -13.99 0.68
C SER A 256 -6.56 -13.45 0.73
N LYS A 257 -7.30 -13.38 -0.38
CA LYS A 257 -8.74 -13.02 -0.35
C LYS A 257 -9.60 -13.96 0.48
N GLN A 258 -9.24 -15.24 0.57
CA GLN A 258 -9.98 -16.25 1.34
C GLN A 258 -9.60 -16.23 2.83
N ALA A 259 -8.36 -15.83 3.17
CA ALA A 259 -7.91 -15.57 4.54
C ALA A 259 -8.33 -14.18 5.06
N THR A 260 -8.43 -13.17 4.17
CA THR A 260 -8.90 -11.81 4.47
C THR A 260 -10.41 -11.65 4.34
N SER A 261 -11.16 -12.75 4.17
CA SER A 261 -12.64 -12.71 4.24
C SER A 261 -13.15 -12.54 5.67
N ARG A 262 -12.26 -12.52 6.68
CA ARG A 262 -12.61 -12.22 8.06
C ARG A 262 -12.25 -10.82 8.55
N ASP A 263 -11.36 -10.10 7.89
CA ASP A 263 -11.02 -8.71 8.18
C ASP A 263 -10.08 -8.22 7.07
N ASP A 264 -10.56 -7.47 6.08
CA ASP A 264 -9.86 -6.22 5.75
C ASP A 264 -10.59 -5.33 4.75
N HIS A 265 -10.93 -4.19 5.32
CA HIS A 265 -11.40 -2.95 4.79
C HIS A 265 -10.34 -2.31 3.85
N TRP A 266 -10.76 -1.63 2.78
CA TRP A 266 -9.93 -1.06 1.71
C TRP A 266 -8.87 -0.03 2.16
N SER A 267 -8.91 0.38 3.43
CA SER A 267 -8.07 1.43 4.04
C SER A 267 -6.64 0.98 4.41
N LYS A 268 -6.29 -0.32 4.37
CA LYS A 268 -4.95 -0.80 4.78
C LYS A 268 -3.93 -1.01 3.65
N ARG A 269 -4.23 -0.63 2.40
CA ARG A 269 -3.23 -0.72 1.32
C ARG A 269 -2.17 0.39 1.46
N LYS A 270 -1.03 0.05 2.06
CA LYS A 270 0.22 0.82 2.05
C LYS A 270 0.64 1.15 0.60
N GLU A 271 0.45 2.39 0.17
CA GLU A 271 1.00 2.87 -1.09
C GLU A 271 2.43 3.43 -0.88
N GLN A 272 3.45 2.57 -1.04
CA GLN A 272 4.85 3.04 -1.07
C GLN A 272 5.30 3.52 -2.48
N GLY A 273 4.38 3.66 -3.44
CA GLY A 273 4.68 4.05 -4.83
C GLY A 273 4.27 5.47 -5.24
N THR A 274 3.51 6.20 -4.40
CA THR A 274 2.71 7.33 -4.90
C THR A 274 3.53 8.61 -5.12
N VAL A 275 4.55 8.89 -4.31
CA VAL A 275 5.28 10.17 -4.41
C VAL A 275 6.15 10.27 -5.67
N LEU A 276 6.92 9.22 -5.98
CA LEU A 276 7.76 9.21 -7.18
C LEU A 276 6.91 9.12 -8.45
N GLY A 277 5.83 8.33 -8.43
CA GLY A 277 4.85 8.28 -9.51
C GLY A 277 4.22 9.65 -9.80
N ILE A 278 3.75 10.36 -8.76
CA ILE A 278 3.18 11.71 -8.90
C ILE A 278 4.24 12.71 -9.39
N LYS A 279 5.48 12.65 -8.90
CA LYS A 279 6.56 13.53 -9.38
C LYS A 279 6.87 13.31 -10.86
N THR A 280 6.91 12.05 -11.31
CA THR A 280 7.10 11.71 -12.72
C THR A 280 5.92 12.16 -13.57
N LEU A 281 4.70 11.95 -13.08
CA LEU A 281 3.45 12.42 -13.70
C LEU A 281 3.47 13.95 -13.92
N LEU A 282 3.89 14.68 -12.89
CA LEU A 282 4.05 16.14 -12.91
C LEU A 282 5.17 16.61 -13.85
N ALA A 283 6.30 15.89 -13.90
CA ALA A 283 7.38 16.20 -14.83
C ALA A 283 6.94 16.01 -16.28
N VAL A 284 6.21 14.93 -16.58
CA VAL A 284 5.62 14.68 -17.91
C VAL A 284 4.64 15.80 -18.28
N TYR A 285 3.76 16.19 -17.35
CA TYR A 285 2.84 17.31 -17.57
C TYR A 285 3.57 18.63 -17.88
N ARG A 286 4.62 18.96 -17.12
CA ARG A 286 5.40 20.20 -17.33
C ARG A 286 6.15 20.23 -18.65
N VAL A 287 6.73 19.10 -19.06
CA VAL A 287 7.58 19.04 -20.26
C VAL A 287 6.74 18.92 -21.54
N PHE A 288 5.64 18.16 -21.50
CA PHE A 288 4.88 17.80 -22.70
C PHE A 288 3.46 18.38 -22.74
N GLY A 289 3.00 19.03 -21.67
CA GLY A 289 1.71 19.69 -21.58
C GLY A 289 0.50 18.76 -21.43
N ARG A 290 -0.68 19.37 -21.27
CA ARG A 290 -1.95 18.67 -20.98
C ARG A 290 -2.37 17.66 -22.05
N LYS A 291 -2.11 17.93 -23.33
CA LYS A 291 -2.53 17.06 -24.45
C LYS A 291 -1.80 15.72 -24.44
N VAL A 292 -0.48 15.73 -24.26
CA VAL A 292 0.32 14.50 -24.18
C VAL A 292 -0.02 13.73 -22.91
N PHE A 293 -0.25 14.44 -21.82
CA PHE A 293 -0.71 13.85 -20.57
C PHE A 293 -2.05 13.11 -20.73
N ASP A 294 -3.05 13.74 -21.34
CA ASP A 294 -4.37 13.12 -21.59
C ASP A 294 -4.26 11.85 -22.44
N LEU A 295 -3.33 11.82 -23.41
CA LEU A 295 -3.07 10.63 -24.22
C LEU A 295 -2.51 9.47 -23.38
N ILE A 296 -1.53 9.75 -22.52
CA ILE A 296 -0.96 8.75 -21.60
C ILE A 296 -2.04 8.28 -20.63
N LEU A 297 -2.82 9.21 -20.08
CA LEU A 297 -3.92 8.92 -19.17
C LEU A 297 -4.95 7.99 -19.81
N LYS A 298 -5.34 8.22 -21.07
CA LYS A 298 -6.25 7.34 -21.82
C LYS A 298 -5.73 5.90 -21.88
N LEU A 299 -4.44 5.70 -22.12
CA LEU A 299 -3.81 4.38 -22.19
C LEU A 299 -3.77 3.69 -20.83
N VAL A 300 -3.36 4.42 -19.79
CA VAL A 300 -3.34 3.92 -18.40
C VAL A 300 -4.75 3.55 -17.92
N MET A 301 -5.73 4.42 -18.17
CA MET A 301 -7.14 4.17 -17.81
C MET A 301 -7.73 3.02 -18.62
N ARG A 302 -7.29 2.79 -19.86
CA ARG A 302 -7.75 1.66 -20.67
C ARG A 302 -7.26 0.34 -20.07
N TYR A 303 -5.99 0.29 -19.68
CA TYR A 303 -5.44 -0.85 -18.94
C TYR A 303 -6.17 -1.07 -17.60
N TYR A 304 -6.41 0.01 -16.85
CA TYR A 304 -7.14 -0.08 -15.58
C TYR A 304 -8.58 -0.55 -15.78
N HIS A 305 -9.29 -0.09 -16.80
CA HIS A 305 -10.64 -0.54 -17.16
C HIS A 305 -10.70 -2.04 -17.52
N LEU A 306 -9.65 -2.58 -18.17
CA LEU A 306 -9.57 -4.00 -18.51
C LEU A 306 -9.25 -4.89 -17.31
N THR A 307 -8.38 -4.43 -16.40
CA THR A 307 -7.89 -5.21 -15.25
C THR A 307 -8.71 -4.99 -13.95
N GLY A 308 -9.31 -3.82 -13.79
CA GLY A 308 -9.94 -3.30 -12.58
C GLY A 308 -11.43 -3.63 -12.50
N LYS A 309 -11.75 -4.92 -12.35
CA LYS A 309 -13.15 -5.42 -12.39
C LYS A 309 -14.10 -4.69 -11.43
N SER A 310 -13.69 -4.45 -10.18
CA SER A 310 -14.57 -3.89 -9.14
C SER A 310 -14.98 -2.43 -9.43
N ALA A 311 -14.03 -1.54 -9.71
CA ALA A 311 -14.32 -0.14 -10.02
C ALA A 311 -15.14 -0.01 -11.32
N ARG A 312 -14.86 -0.85 -12.32
CA ARG A 312 -15.63 -0.92 -13.56
C ARG A 312 -17.08 -1.33 -13.28
N GLN A 313 -17.29 -2.41 -12.55
CA GLN A 313 -18.64 -2.91 -12.20
C GLN A 313 -19.43 -1.88 -11.40
N ALA A 314 -18.81 -1.22 -10.43
CA ALA A 314 -19.47 -0.16 -9.67
C ALA A 314 -19.89 1.02 -10.56
N SER A 315 -19.01 1.44 -11.47
CA SER A 315 -19.35 2.46 -12.47
C SER A 315 -20.48 2.01 -13.40
N GLU A 316 -20.52 0.75 -13.81
CA GLU A 316 -21.58 0.20 -14.66
C GLU A 316 -22.93 0.20 -13.94
N ILE A 317 -22.97 -0.22 -12.68
CA ILE A 317 -24.18 -0.17 -11.83
C ILE A 317 -24.71 1.26 -11.72
N TYR A 318 -23.83 2.21 -11.40
CA TYR A 318 -24.21 3.61 -11.29
C TYR A 318 -24.75 4.18 -12.61
N LEU A 319 -24.04 3.97 -13.73
CA LEU A 319 -24.46 4.49 -15.02
C LEU A 319 -25.77 3.86 -15.50
N ASP A 320 -25.99 2.57 -15.26
CA ASP A 320 -27.26 1.90 -15.57
C ASP A 320 -28.41 2.50 -14.75
N GLN A 321 -28.22 2.69 -13.44
CA GLN A 321 -29.22 3.30 -12.57
C GLN A 321 -29.57 4.73 -13.03
N LEU A 322 -28.55 5.55 -13.29
CA LEU A 322 -28.71 6.92 -13.77
C LEU A 322 -29.43 6.98 -15.12
N GLN A 323 -29.08 6.10 -16.05
CA GLN A 323 -29.74 6.03 -17.37
C GLN A 323 -31.20 5.57 -17.26
N GLN A 324 -31.50 4.62 -16.38
CA GLN A 324 -32.88 4.18 -16.14
C GLN A 324 -33.73 5.31 -15.55
N HIS A 325 -33.22 6.00 -14.53
CA HIS A 325 -33.91 7.14 -13.91
C HIS A 325 -34.13 8.29 -14.89
N ALA A 326 -33.10 8.67 -15.65
CA ALA A 326 -33.22 9.73 -16.64
C ALA A 326 -34.26 9.38 -17.73
N LYS A 327 -34.32 8.13 -18.18
CA LYS A 327 -35.36 7.66 -19.11
C LYS A 327 -36.76 7.78 -18.50
N GLN A 328 -36.95 7.41 -17.24
CA GLN A 328 -38.23 7.52 -16.55
C GLN A 328 -38.70 8.98 -16.41
N GLN A 329 -37.76 9.91 -16.21
CA GLN A 329 -38.02 11.35 -16.08
C GLN A 329 -38.01 12.10 -17.42
N ASN A 330 -37.84 11.40 -18.56
CA ASN A 330 -37.67 12.00 -19.90
C ASN A 330 -36.52 13.04 -19.98
N ILE A 331 -35.46 12.83 -19.22
CA ILE A 331 -34.27 13.70 -19.21
C ILE A 331 -33.26 13.16 -20.24
N THR A 332 -32.77 14.04 -21.11
CA THR A 332 -31.69 13.70 -22.05
C THR A 332 -30.34 13.89 -21.38
N LEU A 333 -29.55 12.82 -21.31
CA LEU A 333 -28.22 12.84 -20.71
C LEU A 333 -27.12 13.11 -21.76
N PRO A 334 -26.02 13.80 -21.39
CA PRO A 334 -24.86 13.97 -22.26
C PRO A 334 -24.21 12.61 -22.54
N GLN A 335 -23.83 12.36 -23.80
CA GLN A 335 -23.20 11.11 -24.28
C GLN A 335 -21.77 11.38 -24.75
N PRO A 336 -20.86 10.37 -24.75
CA PRO A 336 -21.08 8.95 -24.43
C PRO A 336 -21.04 8.64 -22.92
N LEU A 337 -21.94 7.75 -22.47
CA LEU A 337 -21.99 7.26 -21.09
C LEU A 337 -21.52 5.81 -21.01
N ASP A 338 -20.23 5.62 -20.72
CA ASP A 338 -19.68 4.31 -20.44
C ASP A 338 -18.69 4.33 -19.26
N SER A 339 -18.41 3.15 -18.71
CA SER A 339 -17.57 3.00 -17.53
C SER A 339 -16.11 3.40 -17.77
N TYR A 340 -15.63 3.33 -19.02
CA TYR A 340 -14.29 3.80 -19.38
C TYR A 340 -14.22 5.33 -19.37
N GLN A 341 -15.21 6.02 -19.93
CA GLN A 341 -15.30 7.49 -19.91
C GLN A 341 -15.48 8.02 -18.49
N HIS A 342 -16.20 7.30 -17.63
CA HIS A 342 -16.34 7.65 -16.22
C HIS A 342 -14.99 7.56 -15.49
N LEU A 343 -14.25 6.45 -15.64
CA LEU A 343 -12.91 6.30 -15.07
C LEU A 343 -11.92 7.32 -15.65
N LEU A 344 -12.02 7.61 -16.95
CA LEU A 344 -11.18 8.62 -17.60
C LEU A 344 -11.46 10.01 -17.06
N SER A 345 -12.74 10.37 -16.87
CA SER A 345 -13.16 11.62 -16.24
C SER A 345 -12.58 11.78 -14.85
N PHE A 346 -12.60 10.71 -14.03
CA PHE A 346 -11.97 10.70 -12.71
C PHE A 346 -10.45 10.94 -12.80
N GLY A 347 -9.76 10.26 -13.73
CA GLY A 347 -8.34 10.48 -13.99
C GLY A 347 -8.01 11.92 -14.37
N ARG A 348 -8.86 12.54 -15.21
CA ARG A 348 -8.72 13.95 -15.61
C ARG A 348 -8.91 14.89 -14.42
N THR A 349 -9.81 14.57 -13.49
CA THR A 349 -10.00 15.36 -12.28
C THR A 349 -8.76 15.35 -11.37
N MET A 350 -7.99 14.26 -11.33
CA MET A 350 -6.69 14.28 -10.64
C MET A 350 -5.70 15.25 -11.29
N LEU A 351 -5.64 15.28 -12.63
CA LEU A 351 -4.83 16.23 -13.35
C LEU A 351 -5.28 17.67 -13.10
N ASP A 352 -6.59 17.90 -13.12
CA ASP A 352 -7.17 19.21 -12.85
C ASP A 352 -6.81 19.66 -11.42
N LYS A 353 -6.91 18.79 -10.41
CA LYS A 353 -6.43 19.10 -9.06
C LYS A 353 -4.94 19.49 -9.03
N LEU A 354 -4.09 18.75 -9.75
CA LEU A 354 -2.65 19.06 -9.84
C LEU A 354 -2.38 20.42 -10.51
N ALA A 355 -3.09 20.74 -11.60
CA ALA A 355 -2.99 22.03 -12.28
C ALA A 355 -3.49 23.19 -11.39
N ALA A 356 -4.62 22.98 -10.68
CA ALA A 356 -5.14 23.93 -9.71
C ALA A 356 -4.10 24.28 -8.63
N TRP A 357 -3.39 23.28 -8.14
CA TRP A 357 -2.37 23.46 -7.12
C TRP A 357 -1.12 24.17 -7.63
N GLN A 358 -0.74 24.05 -8.90
CA GLN A 358 0.37 24.81 -9.48
C GLN A 358 0.03 26.29 -9.72
N GLY A 359 -1.26 26.66 -9.57
CA GLY A 359 -1.73 28.01 -9.87
C GLY A 359 -2.11 28.20 -11.34
N ASP A 360 -2.17 27.12 -12.13
CA ASP A 360 -2.49 27.17 -13.55
C ASP A 360 -3.97 27.46 -13.84
N PHE A 361 -4.84 27.35 -12.83
CA PHE A 361 -6.20 27.87 -12.93
C PHE A 361 -6.27 29.29 -12.40
N SER A 362 -6.36 30.21 -13.35
CA SER A 362 -6.83 31.57 -13.10
C SER A 362 -8.31 31.57 -12.77
N VAL A 363 -8.81 32.61 -12.12
CA VAL A 363 -10.25 32.69 -11.82
C VAL A 363 -11.10 32.85 -13.09
N ASP A 364 -10.47 33.16 -14.22
CA ASP A 364 -11.13 33.31 -15.51
C ASP A 364 -11.61 31.95 -16.08
N ASN A 365 -11.14 30.84 -15.51
CA ASN A 365 -11.56 29.47 -15.85
C ASN A 365 -12.77 28.98 -15.01
N LEU A 366 -13.35 29.84 -14.17
CA LEU A 366 -14.43 29.49 -13.24
C LEU A 366 -15.67 30.35 -13.50
N THR A 367 -16.81 29.68 -13.71
CA THR A 367 -18.13 30.31 -13.63
C THR A 367 -18.73 30.00 -12.27
N ILE A 368 -19.00 31.04 -11.46
CA ILE A 368 -19.54 30.89 -10.11
C ILE A 368 -21.04 31.19 -10.15
N HIS A 369 -21.84 30.16 -9.93
CA HIS A 369 -23.28 30.28 -9.72
C HIS A 369 -23.53 30.50 -8.22
N GLY A 370 -24.26 31.55 -7.87
CA GLY A 370 -24.46 31.94 -6.46
C GLY A 370 -23.35 32.83 -5.88
N GLN A 371 -22.59 33.54 -6.73
CA GLN A 371 -21.49 34.42 -6.30
C GLN A 371 -21.90 35.45 -5.23
N HIS A 372 -23.10 36.03 -5.35
CA HIS A 372 -23.63 36.99 -4.38
C HIS A 372 -23.70 36.42 -2.94
N HIS A 373 -24.11 35.15 -2.78
CA HIS A 373 -24.13 34.49 -1.48
C HIS A 373 -22.72 34.33 -0.91
N PHE A 374 -21.76 33.97 -1.76
CA PHE A 374 -20.37 33.83 -1.36
C PHE A 374 -19.80 35.16 -0.87
N GLU A 375 -19.99 36.23 -1.64
CA GLU A 375 -19.51 37.57 -1.32
C GLU A 375 -20.15 38.09 -0.02
N GLU A 376 -21.46 37.94 0.14
CA GLU A 376 -22.19 38.36 1.34
C GLU A 376 -21.64 37.69 2.62
N MET A 377 -21.41 36.38 2.59
CA MET A 377 -20.88 35.65 3.75
C MET A 377 -19.41 35.99 4.02
N ALA A 378 -18.63 36.19 2.96
CA ALA A 378 -17.22 36.59 3.06
C ALA A 378 -17.08 38.00 3.66
N GLU A 379 -17.93 38.96 3.27
CA GLU A 379 -17.93 40.32 3.80
C GLU A 379 -18.37 40.37 5.28
N LYS A 380 -19.38 39.57 5.64
CA LYS A 380 -19.86 39.45 7.02
C LYS A 380 -18.88 38.76 7.97
N GLN A 381 -17.80 38.15 7.44
CA GLN A 381 -16.88 37.29 8.19
C GLN A 381 -17.62 36.22 9.00
N GLN A 382 -18.71 35.70 8.43
CA GLN A 382 -19.56 34.72 9.09
C GLN A 382 -19.02 33.32 8.83
N GLY A 383 -18.97 32.49 9.88
CA GLY A 383 -18.63 31.08 9.75
C GLY A 383 -19.74 30.32 9.02
N VAL A 384 -19.36 29.48 8.07
CA VAL A 384 -20.28 28.76 7.19
C VAL A 384 -19.93 27.28 7.15
N VAL A 385 -20.95 26.42 7.16
CA VAL A 385 -20.78 25.00 6.87
C VAL A 385 -21.10 24.76 5.40
N ILE A 386 -20.20 24.07 4.71
CA ILE A 386 -20.36 23.68 3.31
C ILE A 386 -20.52 22.17 3.24
N LEU A 387 -21.66 21.71 2.75
CA LEU A 387 -21.90 20.31 2.43
C LEU A 387 -21.52 20.07 0.97
N GLY A 388 -20.47 19.30 0.78
CA GLY A 388 -19.96 18.89 -0.53
C GLY A 388 -20.24 17.44 -0.85
N SER A 389 -19.93 17.04 -2.09
CA SER A 389 -19.98 15.65 -2.54
C SER A 389 -18.70 15.27 -3.30
N HIS A 390 -18.57 13.98 -3.66
CA HIS A 390 -17.55 13.52 -4.59
C HIS A 390 -17.97 13.72 -6.07
N LEU A 391 -18.95 14.60 -6.33
CA LEU A 391 -19.32 15.07 -7.65
C LEU A 391 -18.40 16.21 -8.10
N GLY A 392 -17.64 15.96 -9.17
CA GLY A 392 -16.75 16.94 -9.77
C GLY A 392 -15.52 17.21 -8.92
N ASN A 393 -15.06 18.46 -8.94
CA ASN A 393 -13.84 18.90 -8.29
C ASN A 393 -14.12 19.95 -7.22
N ILE A 394 -14.41 19.49 -6.01
CA ILE A 394 -14.65 20.35 -4.85
C ILE A 394 -13.42 21.20 -4.46
N GLU A 395 -12.20 20.79 -4.83
CA GLU A 395 -10.97 21.55 -4.53
C GLU A 395 -10.95 22.94 -5.18
N LEU A 396 -11.77 23.16 -6.22
CA LEU A 396 -11.91 24.45 -6.88
C LEU A 396 -12.50 25.52 -5.97
N CYS A 397 -13.20 25.16 -4.89
CA CYS A 397 -13.64 26.15 -3.90
C CYS A 397 -12.48 26.87 -3.20
N ARG A 398 -11.29 26.27 -3.17
CA ARG A 398 -10.09 26.92 -2.66
C ARG A 398 -9.63 28.06 -3.56
N ALA A 399 -9.86 27.95 -4.87
CA ALA A 399 -9.63 29.05 -5.79
C ALA A 399 -10.58 30.24 -5.51
N LEU A 400 -11.80 29.97 -5.00
CA LEU A 400 -12.69 31.03 -4.51
C LEU A 400 -12.12 31.73 -3.27
N GLY A 401 -11.59 30.96 -2.31
CA GLY A 401 -10.94 31.53 -1.12
C GLY A 401 -9.73 32.42 -1.46
N ARG A 402 -9.00 32.17 -2.57
CA ARG A 402 -7.89 33.04 -3.00
C ARG A 402 -8.34 34.43 -3.45
N ARG A 403 -9.58 34.60 -3.95
CA ARG A 403 -10.12 35.94 -4.29
C ARG A 403 -10.35 36.79 -3.04
N HIS A 404 -10.56 36.17 -1.90
CA HIS A 404 -10.85 36.82 -0.63
C HIS A 404 -9.89 36.28 0.43
N SER A 405 -8.67 36.83 0.47
CA SER A 405 -7.57 36.36 1.31
C SER A 405 -7.87 36.31 2.81
N HIS A 406 -8.97 36.92 3.27
CA HIS A 406 -9.44 36.87 4.64
C HIS A 406 -10.34 35.67 4.97
N VAL A 407 -10.87 34.95 3.98
CA VAL A 407 -11.71 33.77 4.20
C VAL A 407 -10.86 32.50 4.29
N LYS A 408 -10.85 31.87 5.47
CA LYS A 408 -10.16 30.59 5.70
C LYS A 408 -11.14 29.43 5.50
N ILE A 409 -10.81 28.53 4.59
CA ILE A 409 -11.60 27.32 4.30
C ILE A 409 -10.88 26.11 4.91
N ASN A 410 -11.57 25.39 5.78
CA ASN A 410 -11.12 24.16 6.43
C ASN A 410 -11.90 22.98 5.84
N ALA A 411 -11.21 21.96 5.31
CA ALA A 411 -11.87 20.77 4.78
C ALA A 411 -11.60 19.56 5.67
N LEU A 412 -12.65 18.82 6.03
CA LEU A 412 -12.53 17.60 6.80
C LEU A 412 -12.08 16.44 5.91
N VAL A 413 -11.07 15.70 6.36
CA VAL A 413 -10.59 14.50 5.65
C VAL A 413 -10.56 13.30 6.59
N PHE A 414 -11.27 12.24 6.19
CA PHE A 414 -11.33 10.95 6.89
C PHE A 414 -10.21 10.02 6.39
N THR A 415 -8.96 10.29 6.77
CA THR A 415 -7.86 9.37 6.44
C THR A 415 -6.80 9.35 7.53
N GLU A 416 -6.34 8.16 7.94
CA GLU A 416 -5.09 7.95 8.69
C GLU A 416 -3.83 8.30 7.85
N HIS A 417 -3.99 8.64 6.57
CA HIS A 417 -2.92 8.90 5.60
C HIS A 417 -2.84 10.36 5.11
N ALA A 418 -3.56 11.29 5.76
CA ALA A 418 -3.56 12.72 5.41
C ALA A 418 -2.15 13.32 5.43
N GLU A 419 -1.27 12.85 6.32
CA GLU A 419 0.11 13.33 6.45
C GLU A 419 0.96 13.07 5.19
N GLN A 420 0.80 11.92 4.54
CA GLN A 420 1.56 11.58 3.34
C GLN A 420 1.04 12.36 2.11
N PHE A 421 -0.27 12.56 2.03
CA PHE A 421 -0.89 13.46 1.05
C PHE A 421 -0.42 14.91 1.25
N ASN A 422 -0.42 15.39 2.49
CA ASN A 422 0.08 16.72 2.87
C ASN A 422 1.56 16.90 2.53
N ALA A 423 2.39 15.86 2.73
CA ALA A 423 3.81 15.89 2.37
C ALA A 423 4.02 15.99 0.85
N VAL A 424 3.23 15.27 0.05
CA VAL A 424 3.23 15.42 -1.42
C VAL A 424 2.79 16.82 -1.82
N MET A 425 1.73 17.34 -1.20
CA MET A 425 1.17 18.66 -1.47
C MET A 425 2.14 19.79 -1.17
N LYS A 426 2.76 19.77 0.01
CA LYS A 426 3.76 20.76 0.42
C LYS A 426 5.00 20.75 -0.49
N ALA A 427 5.34 19.59 -1.05
CA ALA A 427 6.42 19.45 -2.02
C ALA A 427 6.05 19.96 -3.42
N VAL A 428 4.76 20.00 -3.78
CA VAL A 428 4.27 20.44 -5.10
C VAL A 428 3.96 21.94 -5.09
N ASN A 429 3.32 22.44 -4.04
CA ASN A 429 3.11 23.86 -3.82
C ASN A 429 3.30 24.22 -2.32
N PRO A 430 4.46 24.76 -1.93
CA PRO A 430 4.73 25.20 -0.56
C PRO A 430 3.80 26.31 -0.06
N SER A 431 3.19 27.06 -0.98
CA SER A 431 2.28 28.18 -0.69
C SER A 431 0.80 27.76 -0.62
N SER A 432 0.47 26.49 -0.84
CA SER A 432 -0.89 26.02 -0.61
C SER A 432 -1.14 25.83 0.90
N GLU A 433 -1.70 26.83 1.56
CA GLU A 433 -2.22 26.69 2.94
C GLU A 433 -3.47 25.78 2.95
N LEU A 434 -3.27 24.47 2.84
CA LEU A 434 -4.31 23.46 2.97
C LEU A 434 -4.61 23.25 4.46
N ASN A 435 -5.64 23.94 4.97
CA ASN A 435 -6.20 23.66 6.29
C ASN A 435 -7.08 22.39 6.21
N LEU A 436 -6.44 21.24 6.09
CA LEU A 436 -7.11 19.94 6.16
C LEU A 436 -7.20 19.53 7.63
N ILE A 437 -8.42 19.39 8.13
CA ILE A 437 -8.67 18.91 9.48
C ILE A 437 -8.82 17.39 9.39
N GLN A 438 -7.82 16.67 9.88
CA GLN A 438 -7.86 15.22 9.96
C GLN A 438 -8.78 14.79 11.09
N VAL A 439 -9.70 13.87 10.80
CA VAL A 439 -10.66 13.36 11.78
C VAL A 439 -10.61 11.83 11.77
N SER A 440 -10.12 11.24 12.86
CA SER A 440 -10.09 9.78 13.06
C SER A 440 -11.45 9.24 13.55
N SER A 441 -12.22 10.06 14.26
CA SER A 441 -13.60 9.76 14.66
C SER A 441 -14.41 11.05 14.82
N MET A 442 -15.69 11.07 14.42
CA MET A 442 -16.58 12.23 14.61
C MET A 442 -17.04 12.30 16.09
N GLY A 443 -16.09 12.59 16.97
CA GLY A 443 -16.32 12.75 18.41
C GLY A 443 -16.65 14.19 18.84
N PRO A 444 -16.90 14.41 20.14
CA PRO A 444 -17.16 15.74 20.71
C PRO A 444 -15.99 16.73 20.51
N ASP A 445 -14.77 16.23 20.51
CA ASP A 445 -13.53 16.96 20.25
C ASP A 445 -13.51 17.60 18.84
N THR A 446 -13.92 16.83 17.82
CA THR A 446 -14.05 17.32 16.44
C THR A 446 -15.13 18.39 16.37
N ALA A 447 -16.28 18.17 17.01
CA ALA A 447 -17.36 19.16 17.01
C ALA A 447 -16.93 20.48 17.68
N ILE A 448 -16.19 20.42 18.80
CA ILE A 448 -15.67 21.60 19.51
C ILE A 448 -14.66 22.35 18.63
N LEU A 449 -13.70 21.66 18.01
CA LEU A 449 -12.73 22.28 17.13
C LEU A 449 -13.41 23.03 15.97
N LEU A 450 -14.38 22.39 15.32
CA LEU A 450 -15.09 22.99 14.19
C LEU A 450 -15.99 24.14 14.65
N GLN A 451 -16.60 24.05 15.83
CA GLN A 451 -17.36 25.16 16.41
C GLN A 451 -16.47 26.39 16.60
N GLN A 452 -15.26 26.21 17.15
CA GLN A 452 -14.30 27.31 17.30
C GLN A 452 -13.93 27.93 15.95
N LYS A 453 -13.80 27.12 14.89
CA LYS A 453 -13.54 27.61 13.54
C LYS A 453 -14.69 28.43 12.98
N ILE A 454 -15.92 27.95 13.13
CA ILE A 454 -17.13 28.69 12.74
C ILE A 454 -17.24 30.01 13.51
N GLU A 455 -16.97 30.01 14.82
CA GLU A 455 -16.98 31.24 15.65
C GLU A 455 -15.89 32.24 15.26
N GLN A 456 -14.78 31.78 14.69
CA GLN A 456 -13.71 32.61 14.12
C GLN A 456 -14.04 33.16 12.73
N GLY A 457 -15.25 32.91 12.21
CA GLY A 457 -15.63 33.30 10.85
C GLY A 457 -15.05 32.41 9.75
N GLU A 458 -14.43 31.27 10.12
CA GLU A 458 -13.85 30.35 9.15
C GLU A 458 -14.93 29.40 8.58
N TRP A 459 -14.70 28.90 7.37
CA TRP A 459 -15.62 28.02 6.68
C TRP A 459 -15.19 26.55 6.85
N VAL A 460 -16.17 25.66 6.99
CA VAL A 460 -15.95 24.24 7.24
C VAL A 460 -16.62 23.41 6.15
N VAL A 461 -15.83 22.66 5.37
CA VAL A 461 -16.31 21.78 4.31
C VAL A 461 -16.41 20.34 4.82
N ILE A 462 -17.60 19.74 4.70
CA ILE A 462 -17.90 18.37 5.10
C ILE A 462 -18.53 17.65 3.90
N VAL A 463 -18.04 16.46 3.57
CA VAL A 463 -18.55 15.69 2.44
C VAL A 463 -19.71 14.79 2.87
N GLY A 464 -20.87 14.91 2.21
CA GLY A 464 -22.15 14.33 2.61
C GLY A 464 -22.55 13.02 1.92
N ASP A 465 -21.76 12.53 0.95
CA ASP A 465 -22.15 11.42 0.06
C ASP A 465 -21.32 10.13 0.24
N ARG A 466 -20.55 9.96 1.32
CA ARG A 466 -19.85 8.68 1.61
C ARG A 466 -19.98 8.27 3.07
N THR A 467 -20.27 6.99 3.30
CA THR A 467 -20.24 6.37 4.63
C THR A 467 -18.80 6.17 5.11
N SER A 468 -18.56 6.36 6.40
CA SER A 468 -17.25 6.11 6.99
C SER A 468 -17.00 4.62 7.12
N THR A 469 -15.76 4.26 6.86
CA THR A 469 -15.19 2.91 6.80
C THR A 469 -15.19 2.15 8.12
N SER A 470 -15.21 2.89 9.23
CA SER A 470 -15.06 2.35 10.58
C SER A 470 -16.40 2.13 11.29
N VAL A 471 -17.50 2.73 10.81
CA VAL A 471 -18.83 2.63 11.44
C VAL A 471 -19.95 2.79 10.38
N GLU A 472 -20.29 1.73 9.64
CA GLU A 472 -21.45 1.72 8.72
C GLU A 472 -22.82 1.72 9.44
N SER A 473 -22.86 1.73 10.78
CA SER A 473 -24.09 1.52 11.56
C SER A 473 -25.03 2.74 11.66
N ARG A 474 -24.70 3.88 11.04
CA ARG A 474 -25.52 5.12 11.10
C ARG A 474 -25.73 5.74 9.72
N VAL A 475 -26.67 5.16 8.98
CA VAL A 475 -27.11 5.65 7.66
C VAL A 475 -28.56 6.11 7.67
N VAL A 476 -28.92 6.98 6.74
CA VAL A 476 -30.29 7.37 6.42
C VAL A 476 -30.54 6.96 4.98
N TRP A 477 -31.67 6.28 4.75
CA TRP A 477 -32.07 5.88 3.41
C TRP A 477 -32.86 7.02 2.77
N ALA A 478 -32.35 7.52 1.64
CA ALA A 478 -33.01 8.55 0.85
C ALA A 478 -33.16 8.07 -0.60
N ASP A 479 -34.22 8.50 -1.27
CA ASP A 479 -34.38 8.25 -2.70
C ASP A 479 -33.30 9.01 -3.48
N PHE A 480 -32.56 8.27 -4.30
CA PHE A 480 -31.48 8.79 -5.13
C PHE A 480 -31.40 8.00 -6.44
N LEU A 481 -31.59 8.71 -7.55
CA LEU A 481 -31.73 8.17 -8.90
C LEU A 481 -32.80 7.08 -8.98
N GLY A 482 -33.92 7.28 -8.30
CA GLY A 482 -35.10 6.40 -8.33
C GLY A 482 -34.96 5.10 -7.53
N LYS A 483 -33.95 4.99 -6.66
CA LYS A 483 -33.80 3.89 -5.70
C LYS A 483 -33.39 4.42 -4.32
N PRO A 484 -33.84 3.79 -3.22
CA PRO A 484 -33.33 4.10 -1.88
C PRO A 484 -31.83 3.82 -1.78
N ALA A 485 -31.05 4.81 -1.36
CA ALA A 485 -29.61 4.69 -1.14
C ALA A 485 -29.22 5.11 0.30
N PRO A 486 -28.22 4.45 0.91
CA PRO A 486 -27.72 4.77 2.24
C PRO A 486 -26.77 5.98 2.24
N PHE A 487 -27.22 7.10 2.81
CA PHE A 487 -26.39 8.29 3.05
C PHE A 487 -25.88 8.34 4.49
N PRO A 488 -24.68 8.91 4.75
CA PRO A 488 -24.14 9.04 6.09
C PRO A 488 -24.92 10.05 6.95
N GLN A 489 -25.23 9.70 8.20
CA GLN A 489 -25.85 10.64 9.15
C GLN A 489 -24.88 11.71 9.67
N GLY A 490 -23.60 11.35 9.79
CA GLY A 490 -22.56 12.15 10.47
C GLY A 490 -22.45 13.60 9.99
N PRO A 491 -22.30 13.86 8.68
CA PRO A 491 -22.18 15.22 8.13
C PRO A 491 -23.33 16.15 8.52
N PHE A 492 -24.57 15.68 8.39
CA PHE A 492 -25.78 16.46 8.68
C PHE A 492 -25.98 16.68 10.18
N MET A 493 -25.66 15.66 10.98
CA MET A 493 -25.68 15.76 12.43
C MET A 493 -24.66 16.80 12.93
N LEU A 494 -23.45 16.79 12.37
CA LEU A 494 -22.39 17.74 12.70
C LEU A 494 -22.77 19.16 12.28
N ALA A 495 -23.28 19.34 11.06
CA ALA A 495 -23.78 20.63 10.60
C ALA A 495 -24.88 21.19 11.52
N SER A 496 -25.76 20.34 12.06
CA SER A 496 -26.77 20.75 13.05
C SER A 496 -26.17 21.22 14.37
N VAL A 497 -25.10 20.58 14.83
CA VAL A 497 -24.40 20.94 16.08
C VAL A 497 -23.68 22.29 15.95
N LEU A 498 -23.13 22.59 14.76
CA LEU A 498 -22.35 23.80 14.50
C LEU A 498 -23.18 25.09 14.50
N LYS A 499 -24.51 24.97 14.33
CA LYS A 499 -25.47 26.09 14.32
C LYS A 499 -25.09 27.25 13.38
N ALA A 500 -24.48 26.93 12.26
CA ALA A 500 -24.09 27.88 11.23
C ALA A 500 -24.98 27.73 9.98
N PRO A 501 -25.03 28.76 9.11
CA PRO A 501 -25.58 28.62 7.77
C PRO A 501 -24.90 27.50 7.00
N VAL A 502 -25.72 26.73 6.29
CA VAL A 502 -25.31 25.59 5.50
C VAL A 502 -25.52 25.90 4.03
N TYR A 503 -24.47 25.68 3.24
CA TYR A 503 -24.48 25.82 1.79
C TYR A 503 -24.08 24.51 1.12
N LEU A 504 -24.59 24.24 -0.07
CA LEU A 504 -24.12 23.16 -0.92
C LEU A 504 -23.06 23.68 -1.89
N LEU A 505 -22.11 22.82 -2.22
CA LEU A 505 -21.04 23.15 -3.15
C LEU A 505 -20.79 22.01 -4.14
N PHE A 506 -20.93 22.32 -5.42
CA PHE A 506 -20.65 21.40 -6.53
C PHE A 506 -19.74 22.06 -7.56
N GLY A 507 -18.62 21.42 -7.92
CA GLY A 507 -17.65 21.96 -8.89
C GLY A 507 -17.60 21.11 -10.16
N LEU A 508 -18.46 21.38 -11.14
CA LEU A 508 -18.58 20.56 -12.34
C LEU A 508 -17.62 21.06 -13.43
N ARG A 509 -16.84 20.16 -14.02
CA ARG A 509 -16.04 20.48 -15.21
C ARG A 509 -16.94 20.62 -16.42
N ASP A 510 -16.70 21.64 -17.24
CA ASP A 510 -17.27 21.70 -18.57
C ASP A 510 -16.43 20.84 -19.52
N ASP A 511 -16.93 19.63 -19.80
CA ASP A 511 -16.27 18.69 -20.71
C ASP A 511 -16.38 19.13 -22.19
N ASN A 512 -17.18 20.16 -22.51
CA ASN A 512 -17.33 20.68 -23.88
C ASN A 512 -16.35 21.82 -24.19
N ALA A 513 -15.73 22.44 -23.19
CA ALA A 513 -14.81 23.54 -23.37
C ALA A 513 -13.43 23.06 -23.87
N GLU A 514 -12.84 23.77 -24.85
CA GLU A 514 -11.50 23.44 -25.38
C GLU A 514 -10.39 23.63 -24.33
N THR A 515 -10.58 24.60 -23.45
CA THR A 515 -9.75 24.85 -22.27
C THR A 515 -10.48 24.39 -21.00
N PRO A 516 -9.77 23.90 -19.98
CA PRO A 516 -10.41 23.50 -18.73
C PRO A 516 -11.20 24.67 -18.14
N HIS A 517 -12.51 24.47 -18.02
CA HIS A 517 -13.47 25.41 -17.45
C HIS A 517 -14.34 24.68 -16.44
N PHE A 518 -14.72 25.35 -15.37
CA PHE A 518 -15.52 24.73 -14.31
C PHE A 518 -16.67 25.63 -13.87
N ASN A 519 -17.84 25.01 -13.68
CA ASN A 519 -19.02 25.62 -13.10
C ASN A 519 -19.06 25.28 -11.62
N VAL A 520 -18.91 26.29 -10.76
CA VAL A 520 -19.00 26.15 -9.31
C VAL A 520 -20.37 26.63 -8.85
N TYR A 521 -21.17 25.72 -8.31
CA TYR A 521 -22.48 26.00 -7.76
C TYR A 521 -22.36 26.16 -6.24
N PHE A 522 -22.62 27.36 -5.75
CA PHE A 522 -22.68 27.68 -4.32
C PHE A 522 -24.12 28.03 -3.95
N GLU A 523 -24.83 27.07 -3.37
CA GLU A 523 -26.27 27.14 -3.18
C GLU A 523 -26.60 27.23 -1.69
N HIS A 524 -27.48 28.16 -1.30
CA HIS A 524 -28.02 28.16 0.05
C HIS A 524 -28.82 26.88 0.29
N PHE A 525 -28.56 26.23 1.43
CA PHE A 525 -29.24 24.99 1.83
C PHE A 525 -30.14 25.20 3.04
N SER A 526 -29.63 25.86 4.07
CA SER A 526 -30.36 26.13 5.30
C SER A 526 -29.66 27.20 6.13
N ASP A 527 -30.39 28.10 6.77
CA ASP A 527 -29.79 29.04 7.74
C ASP A 527 -29.25 28.32 8.97
N GLN A 528 -29.89 27.21 9.34
CA GLN A 528 -29.46 26.33 10.42
C GLN A 528 -30.19 25.00 10.31
N ILE A 529 -29.44 23.89 10.27
CA ILE A 529 -30.04 22.56 10.38
C ILE A 529 -30.48 22.33 11.84
N VAL A 530 -31.79 22.25 12.08
CA VAL A 530 -32.36 21.98 13.40
C VAL A 530 -32.87 20.55 13.45
N LEU A 531 -32.37 19.76 14.40
CA LEU A 531 -32.80 18.39 14.63
C LEU A 531 -33.45 18.27 16.03
N PRO A 532 -34.77 18.50 16.17
CA PRO A 532 -35.45 18.51 17.46
C PRO A 532 -35.41 17.14 18.13
N ARG A 533 -35.20 17.07 19.45
CA ARG A 533 -35.05 15.79 20.18
C ARG A 533 -36.19 14.79 19.95
N LYS A 534 -37.43 15.27 19.81
CA LYS A 534 -38.64 14.43 19.66
C LYS A 534 -38.86 13.92 18.23
N SER A 535 -38.41 14.66 17.21
CA SER A 535 -38.59 14.36 15.78
C SER A 535 -37.25 14.30 15.03
N ARG A 536 -36.18 13.92 15.75
CA ARG A 536 -34.81 13.98 15.24
C ARG A 536 -34.61 13.13 13.99
N GLN A 537 -35.18 11.92 13.97
CA GLN A 537 -35.05 11.01 12.84
C GLN A 537 -35.75 11.56 11.60
N GLU A 538 -37.02 11.95 11.73
CA GLU A 538 -37.80 12.54 10.64
C GLU A 538 -37.16 13.82 10.08
N ALA A 539 -36.68 14.72 10.95
CA ALA A 539 -35.96 15.92 10.52
C ALA A 539 -34.66 15.58 9.77
N LEU A 540 -33.94 14.55 10.23
CA LEU A 540 -32.73 14.08 9.57
C LEU A 540 -33.04 13.44 8.20
N ASP A 541 -34.07 12.61 8.12
CA ASP A 541 -34.52 11.98 6.88
C ASP A 541 -34.87 13.05 5.83
N ASN A 542 -35.61 14.09 6.22
CA ASN A 542 -35.96 15.22 5.34
C ASN A 542 -34.73 15.98 4.84
N VAL A 543 -33.79 16.30 5.73
CA VAL A 543 -32.55 17.03 5.37
C VAL A 543 -31.68 16.22 4.42
N VAL A 544 -31.50 14.92 4.70
CA VAL A 544 -30.73 14.02 3.84
C VAL A 544 -31.41 13.84 2.49
N GLN A 545 -32.74 13.73 2.45
CA GLN A 545 -33.50 13.63 1.20
C GLN A 545 -33.36 14.89 0.33
N GLN A 546 -33.40 16.08 0.93
CA GLN A 546 -33.17 17.34 0.20
C GLN A 546 -31.76 17.41 -0.38
N TYR A 547 -30.75 17.00 0.40
CA TYR A 547 -29.38 16.89 -0.10
C TYR A 547 -29.26 15.89 -1.25
N ALA A 548 -29.86 14.71 -1.12
CA ALA A 548 -29.87 13.68 -2.16
C ALA A 548 -30.51 14.18 -3.46
N GLN A 549 -31.60 14.95 -3.38
CA GLN A 549 -32.25 15.58 -4.53
C GLN A 549 -31.34 16.61 -5.23
N ARG A 550 -30.61 17.43 -4.48
CA ARG A 550 -29.65 18.38 -5.07
C ARG A 550 -28.45 17.66 -5.69
N LEU A 551 -27.94 16.62 -5.03
CA LEU A 551 -26.91 15.77 -5.60
C LEU A 551 -27.37 15.12 -6.90
N GLU A 552 -28.58 14.57 -6.93
CA GLU A 552 -29.19 13.97 -8.12
C GLU A 552 -29.27 14.97 -9.28
N HIS A 553 -29.77 16.18 -9.01
CA HIS A 553 -29.88 17.24 -10.01
C HIS A 553 -28.55 17.49 -10.74
N HIS A 554 -27.45 17.66 -9.99
CA HIS A 554 -26.14 17.90 -10.60
C HIS A 554 -25.51 16.63 -11.18
N THR A 555 -25.83 15.45 -10.64
CA THR A 555 -25.36 14.18 -11.19
C THR A 555 -25.97 13.92 -12.57
N LEU A 556 -27.23 14.30 -12.78
CA LEU A 556 -27.88 14.24 -14.11
C LEU A 556 -27.27 15.25 -15.11
N GLN A 557 -26.79 16.40 -14.63
CA GLN A 557 -26.08 17.39 -15.47
C GLN A 557 -24.68 16.92 -15.89
N ALA A 558 -23.94 16.30 -14.97
CA ALA A 558 -22.57 15.84 -15.17
C ALA A 558 -22.39 14.35 -14.77
N PRO A 559 -23.01 13.42 -15.51
CA PRO A 559 -23.13 12.01 -15.12
C PRO A 559 -21.79 11.28 -15.00
N LEU A 560 -20.76 11.69 -15.75
CA LEU A 560 -19.43 11.09 -15.67
C LEU A 560 -18.54 11.71 -14.58
N GLN A 561 -19.07 12.60 -13.74
CA GLN A 561 -18.27 13.32 -12.75
C GLN A 561 -18.58 12.93 -11.31
N TRP A 562 -19.44 11.94 -11.07
CA TRP A 562 -19.73 11.47 -9.72
C TRP A 562 -18.86 10.27 -9.33
N TYR A 563 -17.80 10.54 -8.59
CA TYR A 563 -16.69 9.59 -8.44
C TYR A 563 -16.87 8.59 -7.29
N ASN A 564 -17.98 7.85 -7.28
CA ASN A 564 -18.21 6.75 -6.34
C ASN A 564 -18.04 5.39 -7.08
N PHE A 565 -16.86 4.77 -6.91
CA PHE A 565 -16.50 3.49 -7.53
C PHE A 565 -16.75 2.29 -6.62
N PHE A 566 -17.86 2.31 -5.89
CA PHE A 566 -18.40 1.20 -5.11
C PHE A 566 -19.92 1.15 -5.33
N ASN A 567 -20.58 0.06 -4.95
CA ASN A 567 -22.04 -0.02 -5.08
C ASN A 567 -22.71 0.88 -4.04
N PHE A 568 -23.14 2.07 -4.47
CA PHE A 568 -23.69 3.08 -3.58
C PHE A 568 -25.04 2.69 -2.96
N TRP A 569 -25.81 1.79 -3.58
CA TRP A 569 -27.15 1.39 -3.11
C TRP A 569 -27.13 0.21 -2.13
N THR A 570 -25.95 -0.27 -1.72
CA THR A 570 -25.81 -1.41 -0.81
C THR A 570 -24.87 -1.07 0.34
N LEU A 571 -25.20 -1.55 1.56
CA LEU A 571 -24.26 -1.57 2.67
C LEU A 571 -23.27 -2.74 2.49
N SER A 572 -22.00 -2.57 2.85
CA SER A 572 -20.97 -3.57 2.57
C SER A 572 -21.14 -4.87 3.38
N ASN A 573 -21.97 -4.84 4.44
CA ASN A 573 -22.31 -5.97 5.30
C ASN A 573 -23.52 -6.83 4.85
N GLN A 574 -24.20 -6.55 3.73
CA GLN A 574 -25.19 -7.49 3.19
C GLN A 574 -24.51 -8.55 2.29
N GLN A 575 -23.84 -9.51 2.93
CA GLN A 575 -23.59 -10.82 2.32
C GLN A 575 -24.92 -11.57 2.16
N HIS A 576 -25.00 -12.39 1.11
CA HIS A 576 -26.15 -13.17 0.66
C HIS A 576 -27.02 -13.80 1.77
N ASP A 577 -28.17 -13.19 2.04
CA ASP A 577 -29.38 -13.90 2.45
C ASP A 577 -30.35 -13.91 1.27
N ASN A 578 -29.97 -14.64 0.21
CA ASN A 578 -30.91 -15.12 -0.81
C ASN A 578 -30.69 -16.64 -0.94
N GLU A 579 -31.10 -17.37 0.10
CA GLU A 579 -31.70 -18.69 -0.10
C GLU A 579 -33.22 -18.48 -0.17
N GLN A 580 -33.75 -18.43 -1.39
CA GLN A 580 -34.96 -19.13 -1.83
C GLN A 580 -35.17 -18.93 -3.33
#